data_AF-A0AA39UNX7-F1
#
_entry.id   AF-A0AA39UNX7-F1
#
_cell.length_a   1.000
_cell.length_b   1.000
_cell.length_c   1.000
_cell.angle_alpha   90.00
_cell.angle_beta   90.00
_cell.angle_gamma   90.00
#
_symmetry.space_group_name_H-M   'P 1'
#
loop_
_entity.id
_entity.type
_entity.pdbx_description
1 polymer ?
#
loop_
_entity_poly.entity_id
_entity_poly.type
_entity_poly.pdbx_seq_one_letter_code
_entity_poly.pdbx_strand_id
1 'polypeptide(L)'
;MPSMLFVPLLSLFLSFAYCVAFPTWMGAPGSTSIGNIVPGAAHIEVLGPYLVGESKKHLSVPIVGRPGNLTIVSNEESTPPLFFINHNHLWQSINETAIFPVSLRNVTTILPGATQIPLQLFLDTKHSGVKGGSWKWRGTRLHYHHGAASNSGIFYSCPLEDGRIGLFLFLQGTRSPDGCRIVTLHSFSRVNNES
;
A
#
# COMPACT_ATOMS: atom_id res chain seq x y z
N MET A 1 -55.42 -31.17 -31.73
CA MET A 1 -54.93 -29.78 -31.70
C MET A 1 -54.32 -29.48 -30.33
N PRO A 2 -53.00 -29.62 -30.13
CA PRO A 2 -52.31 -29.07 -28.96
C PRO A 2 -51.10 -28.26 -29.43
N SER A 3 -51.28 -26.99 -29.79
CA SER A 3 -50.19 -26.17 -30.34
C SER A 3 -50.23 -24.72 -29.88
N MET A 4 -50.91 -24.43 -28.75
CA MET A 4 -51.07 -23.06 -28.26
C MET A 4 -50.48 -22.78 -26.87
N LEU A 5 -49.97 -23.80 -26.17
CA LEU A 5 -49.35 -23.62 -24.84
C LEU A 5 -47.82 -23.46 -24.85
N PHE A 6 -47.16 -23.68 -25.99
CA PHE A 6 -45.69 -23.56 -26.10
C PHE A 6 -45.21 -22.12 -26.24
N VAL A 7 -46.03 -21.24 -26.83
CA VAL A 7 -45.66 -19.84 -27.10
C VAL A 7 -45.50 -18.99 -25.82
N PRO A 8 -46.42 -19.04 -24.83
CA PRO A 8 -46.26 -18.25 -23.61
C PRO A 8 -45.13 -18.79 -22.70
N LEU A 9 -44.85 -20.10 -22.76
CA LEU A 9 -43.78 -20.70 -21.97
C LEU A 9 -42.39 -20.31 -22.49
N LEU A 10 -42.25 -20.22 -23.82
CA LEU A 10 -41.00 -19.80 -24.47
C LEU A 10 -40.72 -18.30 -24.23
N SER A 11 -41.76 -17.45 -24.20
CA SER A 11 -41.59 -16.01 -23.94
C SER A 11 -41.19 -15.72 -22.48
N LEU A 12 -41.62 -16.55 -21.53
CA LEU A 12 -41.22 -16.45 -20.12
C LEU A 12 -39.74 -16.84 -19.91
N PHE A 13 -39.24 -17.83 -20.65
CA PHE A 13 -37.83 -18.23 -20.61
C PHE A 13 -36.90 -17.18 -21.27
N LEU A 14 -37.34 -16.55 -22.36
CA LEU A 14 -36.58 -15.49 -23.03
C LEU A 14 -36.46 -14.20 -22.20
N SER A 15 -37.47 -13.88 -21.39
CA SER A 15 -37.42 -12.69 -20.51
C SER A 15 -36.51 -12.89 -19.30
N PHE A 16 -36.32 -14.12 -18.82
CA PHE A 16 -35.35 -14.41 -17.75
C PHE A 16 -33.89 -14.30 -18.21
N ALA A 17 -33.61 -14.53 -19.50
CA ALA A 17 -32.26 -14.40 -20.07
C ALA A 17 -31.79 -12.93 -20.18
N TYR A 18 -32.70 -11.97 -20.26
CA TYR A 18 -32.33 -10.54 -20.32
C TYR A 18 -31.94 -9.95 -18.95
N CYS A 19 -32.35 -10.55 -17.83
CA CYS A 19 -31.98 -10.07 -16.51
C CYS A 19 -30.54 -10.43 -16.10
N VAL A 20 -29.85 -11.27 -16.86
CA VAL A 20 -28.43 -11.61 -16.63
C VAL A 20 -27.47 -10.77 -17.50
N ALA A 21 -28.01 -9.86 -18.31
CA ALA A 21 -27.23 -8.95 -19.15
C ALA A 21 -27.06 -7.55 -18.53
N PHE A 22 -27.30 -7.40 -17.22
CA PHE A 22 -26.79 -6.23 -16.51
C PHE A 22 -25.31 -6.44 -16.24
N PRO A 23 -24.42 -5.64 -16.85
CA PRO A 23 -23.02 -5.72 -16.56
C PRO A 23 -22.84 -5.21 -15.12
N THR A 24 -22.60 -6.11 -14.16
CA THR A 24 -22.52 -5.79 -12.72
C THR A 24 -21.34 -4.90 -12.32
N TRP A 25 -20.49 -4.49 -13.26
CA TRP A 25 -19.44 -3.48 -13.12
C TRP A 25 -19.87 -2.02 -13.34
N MET A 26 -21.13 -1.71 -13.71
CA MET A 26 -21.62 -0.32 -13.74
C MET A 26 -22.03 0.18 -12.34
N GLY A 27 -21.09 0.09 -11.39
CA GLY A 27 -21.15 0.84 -10.14
C GLY A 27 -20.67 2.27 -10.39
N ALA A 28 -21.57 3.23 -10.25
CA ALA A 28 -21.37 4.68 -10.07
C ALA A 28 -20.53 5.46 -11.12
N PRO A 29 -21.04 6.56 -11.69
CA PRO A 29 -20.22 7.53 -12.42
C PRO A 29 -19.44 8.37 -11.41
N GLY A 30 -18.15 8.07 -11.20
CA GLY A 30 -17.34 8.84 -10.26
C GLY A 30 -15.90 8.34 -10.09
N SER A 31 -14.98 8.93 -10.86
CA SER A 31 -13.53 8.80 -10.83
C SER A 31 -12.91 7.72 -11.74
N THR A 32 -12.47 8.16 -12.91
CA THR A 32 -11.48 7.48 -13.76
C THR A 32 -10.10 7.65 -13.13
N SER A 33 -9.86 7.01 -11.98
CA SER A 33 -8.58 7.02 -11.27
C SER A 33 -8.04 5.60 -11.19
N ILE A 34 -6.71 5.42 -11.23
CA ILE A 34 -5.99 4.13 -11.14
C ILE A 34 -6.50 3.21 -10.01
N GLY A 35 -7.18 3.72 -9.00
CA GLY A 35 -7.93 2.89 -8.03
C GLY A 35 -8.83 1.83 -8.68
N ASN A 36 -9.31 2.07 -9.91
CA ASN A 36 -10.05 1.10 -10.72
C ASN A 36 -9.16 0.16 -11.56
N ILE A 37 -7.91 0.52 -11.85
CA ILE A 37 -6.99 -0.28 -12.69
C ILE A 37 -6.23 -1.30 -11.85
N VAL A 38 -5.88 -0.96 -10.60
CA VAL A 38 -5.20 -1.88 -9.68
C VAL A 38 -6.08 -2.14 -8.46
N PRO A 39 -6.80 -3.27 -8.43
CA PRO A 39 -7.66 -3.63 -7.31
C PRO A 39 -6.91 -3.57 -5.98
N GLY A 40 -7.48 -2.84 -5.02
CA GLY A 40 -6.93 -2.72 -3.67
C GLY A 40 -5.72 -1.79 -3.53
N ALA A 41 -5.48 -0.93 -4.53
CA ALA A 41 -4.56 0.19 -4.43
C ALA A 41 -5.13 1.32 -3.57
N ALA A 42 -4.33 1.84 -2.65
CA ALA A 42 -4.74 2.82 -1.67
C ALA A 42 -3.56 3.68 -1.20
N HIS A 43 -3.87 4.85 -0.68
CA HIS A 43 -2.87 5.68 -0.02
C HIS A 43 -2.41 5.03 1.28
N ILE A 44 -1.14 5.24 1.63
CA ILE A 44 -0.58 4.81 2.91
C ILE A 44 -0.38 6.05 3.77
N GLU A 45 -1.21 6.17 4.79
CA GLU A 45 -1.13 7.20 5.83
C GLU A 45 -0.09 6.79 6.88
N VAL A 46 0.66 7.77 7.39
CA VAL A 46 1.68 7.56 8.42
C VAL A 46 1.19 8.11 9.74
N LEU A 47 1.10 7.24 10.75
CA LEU A 47 0.65 7.60 12.09
C LEU A 47 1.80 7.45 13.09
N GLY A 48 1.88 8.37 14.04
CA GLY A 48 2.84 8.34 15.14
C GLY A 48 2.52 9.37 16.22
N PRO A 49 3.02 9.20 17.44
CA PRO A 49 2.70 10.08 18.57
C PRO A 49 3.13 11.54 18.36
N TYR A 50 4.12 11.77 17.50
CA TYR A 50 4.63 13.11 17.15
C TYR A 50 3.97 13.73 15.92
N LEU A 51 2.99 13.05 15.31
CA LEU A 51 2.27 13.51 14.11
C LEU A 51 0.86 13.99 14.45
N VAL A 52 0.53 14.16 15.73
CA VAL A 52 -0.80 14.56 16.20
C VAL A 52 -0.99 16.07 15.99
N GLY A 53 -1.98 16.44 15.18
CA GLY A 53 -2.36 17.84 14.92
C GLY A 53 -1.81 18.44 13.63
N GLU A 54 -0.97 17.72 12.89
CA GLU A 54 -0.48 18.16 11.57
C GLU A 54 -1.34 17.62 10.43
N SER A 55 -1.24 18.28 9.26
CA SER A 55 -1.74 17.79 7.97
C SER A 55 -1.42 16.30 7.78
N LYS A 56 -2.38 15.54 7.22
CA LYS A 56 -2.25 14.10 7.01
C LYS A 56 -0.93 13.76 6.30
N LYS A 57 -0.10 12.97 6.97
CA LYS A 57 1.19 12.52 6.43
C LYS A 57 1.03 11.21 5.67
N HIS A 58 1.74 11.09 4.56
CA HIS A 58 1.66 9.93 3.69
C HIS A 58 3.04 9.41 3.36
N LEU A 59 3.09 8.10 3.06
CA LEU A 59 4.28 7.46 2.51
C LEU A 59 4.47 7.93 1.07
N SER A 60 5.67 8.44 0.75
CA SER A 60 6.01 8.81 -0.63
C SER A 60 7.52 8.82 -0.83
N VAL A 61 7.95 9.17 -2.04
CA VAL A 61 9.33 9.58 -2.35
C VAL A 61 9.42 11.11 -2.35
N PRO A 62 10.61 11.69 -2.08
CA PRO A 62 10.79 13.15 -2.10
C PRO A 62 10.43 13.81 -3.43
N ILE A 63 10.64 13.10 -4.54
CA ILE A 63 10.30 13.55 -5.90
C ILE A 63 9.38 12.49 -6.51
N VAL A 64 8.09 12.82 -6.67
CA VAL A 64 7.10 11.91 -7.23
C VAL A 64 7.55 11.43 -8.62
N GLY A 65 7.42 10.13 -8.86
CA GLY A 65 7.82 9.52 -10.13
C GLY A 65 9.27 9.07 -10.21
N ARG A 66 10.13 9.48 -9.26
CA ARG A 66 11.53 9.07 -9.23
C ARG A 66 11.79 8.03 -8.14
N PRO A 67 12.27 6.82 -8.50
CA PRO A 67 12.74 5.82 -7.54
C PRO A 67 13.78 6.40 -6.57
N GLY A 68 13.71 5.98 -5.30
CA GLY A 68 14.52 6.56 -4.23
C GLY A 68 14.10 6.10 -2.83
N ASN A 69 14.73 6.70 -1.82
CA ASN A 69 14.40 6.44 -0.42
C ASN A 69 12.95 6.84 -0.14
N LEU A 70 12.19 5.93 0.46
CA LEU A 70 10.84 6.26 0.92
C LEU A 70 10.92 7.11 2.19
N THR A 71 10.06 8.12 2.21
CA THR A 71 10.00 9.14 3.25
C THR A 71 8.55 9.46 3.61
N ILE A 72 8.39 10.34 4.59
CA ILE A 72 7.09 10.84 5.04
C ILE A 72 6.92 12.24 4.45
N VAL A 73 5.84 12.45 3.70
CA VAL A 73 5.50 13.76 3.12
C VAL A 73 4.14 14.25 3.61
N SER A 74 4.01 15.56 3.73
CA SER A 74 2.74 16.24 3.99
C SER A 74 2.08 16.57 2.65
N ASN A 75 0.83 16.17 2.47
CA ASN A 75 0.11 16.40 1.20
C ASN A 75 -0.68 17.70 1.23
N GLU A 76 0.00 18.83 1.41
CA GLU A 76 -0.64 20.14 1.30
C GLU A 76 -0.76 20.58 -0.17
N GLU A 77 0.12 20.10 -1.06
CA GLU A 77 0.18 20.57 -2.46
C GLU A 77 0.04 19.47 -3.52
N SER A 78 0.10 18.18 -3.17
CA SER A 78 0.02 17.08 -4.14
C SER A 78 -0.77 15.87 -3.64
N THR A 79 -1.37 15.13 -4.57
CA THR A 79 -2.10 13.90 -4.27
C THR A 79 -1.14 12.78 -3.83
N PRO A 80 -1.44 12.04 -2.74
CA PRO A 80 -0.58 10.96 -2.29
C PRO A 80 -0.45 9.87 -3.36
N PRO A 81 0.70 9.19 -3.45
CA PRO A 81 0.81 8.02 -4.30
C PRO A 81 -0.07 6.87 -3.79
N LEU A 82 -0.40 5.97 -4.71
CA LEU A 82 -1.17 4.76 -4.42
C LEU A 82 -0.23 3.57 -4.27
N PHE A 83 -0.49 2.73 -3.27
CA PHE A 83 0.24 1.50 -3.02
C PHE A 83 -0.69 0.30 -2.95
N PHE A 84 -0.18 -0.87 -3.32
CA PHE A 84 -0.92 -2.12 -3.23
C PHE A 84 0.03 -3.29 -2.94
N ILE A 85 -0.52 -4.37 -2.40
CA ILE A 85 0.22 -5.61 -2.22
C ILE A 85 -0.23 -6.60 -3.28
N ASN A 86 0.73 -7.15 -4.03
CA ASN A 86 0.51 -8.20 -5.00
C ASN A 86 1.61 -9.27 -4.85
N HIS A 87 1.21 -10.55 -4.79
CA HIS A 87 2.12 -11.69 -4.56
C HIS A 87 3.10 -11.46 -3.39
N ASN A 88 2.61 -11.01 -2.24
CA ASN A 88 3.42 -10.70 -1.05
C ASN A 88 4.43 -9.54 -1.22
N HIS A 89 4.40 -8.81 -2.34
CA HIS A 89 5.24 -7.64 -2.58
C HIS A 89 4.42 -6.36 -2.50
N LEU A 90 5.01 -5.31 -1.93
CA LEU A 90 4.42 -3.98 -1.92
C LEU A 90 4.88 -3.23 -3.16
N TRP A 91 3.94 -2.56 -3.81
CA TRP A 91 4.13 -1.84 -5.05
C TRP A 91 3.59 -0.42 -4.92
N GLN A 92 4.21 0.51 -5.62
CA GLN A 92 3.72 1.88 -5.81
C GLN A 92 3.29 2.06 -7.26
N SER A 93 2.10 2.62 -7.46
CA SER A 93 1.64 3.09 -8.76
C SER A 93 2.06 4.55 -8.96
N ILE A 94 2.54 4.87 -10.17
CA ILE A 94 3.00 6.19 -10.55
C ILE A 94 2.35 6.60 -11.87
N ASN A 95 1.58 7.70 -11.82
CA ASN A 95 1.08 8.45 -12.98
C ASN A 95 0.53 7.56 -14.12
N GLU A 96 -0.23 6.53 -13.77
CA GLU A 96 -0.90 5.57 -14.68
C GLU A 96 0.02 4.80 -15.65
N THR A 97 1.34 4.95 -15.52
CA THR A 97 2.30 4.53 -16.55
C THR A 97 3.37 3.61 -16.00
N ALA A 98 3.68 3.68 -14.71
CA ALA A 98 4.72 2.86 -14.10
C ALA A 98 4.27 2.27 -12.76
N ILE A 99 4.74 1.04 -12.51
CA ILE A 99 4.57 0.35 -11.24
C ILE A 99 5.96 -0.01 -10.73
N PHE A 100 6.30 0.48 -9.55
CA PHE A 100 7.63 0.28 -8.95
C PHE A 100 7.54 -0.53 -7.66
N PRO A 101 8.38 -1.55 -7.50
CA PRO A 101 8.42 -2.33 -6.28
C PRO A 101 9.02 -1.54 -5.12
N VAL A 102 8.38 -1.66 -3.96
CA VAL A 102 8.96 -1.23 -2.68
C VAL A 102 9.85 -2.35 -2.16
N SER A 103 11.14 -2.06 -2.12
CA SER A 103 12.22 -2.96 -1.74
C SER A 103 12.79 -2.57 -0.38
N LEU A 104 13.37 -3.55 0.32
CA LEU A 104 14.09 -3.33 1.57
C LEU A 104 15.57 -3.53 1.35
N ARG A 105 16.37 -2.52 1.69
CA ARG A 105 17.83 -2.56 1.53
C ARG A 105 18.50 -2.65 2.89
N ASN A 106 19.51 -3.51 2.99
CA ASN A 106 20.39 -3.53 4.14
C ASN A 106 21.18 -2.22 4.15
N VAL A 107 21.19 -1.55 5.30
CA VAL A 107 22.07 -0.42 5.54
C VAL A 107 23.38 -0.96 6.06
N THR A 108 24.50 -0.31 5.73
CA THR A 108 25.83 -0.75 6.19
C THR A 108 26.11 -0.32 7.63
N THR A 109 25.33 0.61 8.17
CA THR A 109 25.59 1.27 9.45
C THR A 109 24.46 1.00 10.43
N ILE A 110 24.83 0.65 11.67
CA ILE A 110 23.89 0.56 12.79
C ILE A 110 23.48 1.98 13.18
N LEU A 111 22.17 2.22 13.30
CA LEU A 111 21.69 3.51 13.75
C LEU A 111 22.12 3.77 15.21
N PRO A 112 22.44 5.01 15.60
CA PRO A 112 22.82 5.34 16.97
C PRO A 112 21.81 4.79 17.99
N GLY A 113 22.29 4.11 19.03
CA GLY A 113 21.43 3.52 20.07
C GLY A 113 20.72 2.21 19.69
N ALA A 114 20.85 1.73 18.44
CA ALA A 114 20.33 0.43 18.02
C ALA A 114 21.35 -0.70 18.25
N THR A 115 20.87 -1.93 18.42
CA THR A 115 21.72 -3.13 18.58
C THR A 115 21.80 -3.99 17.32
N GLN A 116 21.08 -3.61 16.26
CA GLN A 116 20.92 -4.38 15.04
C GLN A 116 21.02 -3.49 13.81
N ILE A 117 21.29 -4.09 12.65
CA ILE A 117 21.31 -3.40 11.37
C ILE A 117 19.86 -3.26 10.88
N PRO A 118 19.34 -2.03 10.65
CA PRO A 118 18.01 -1.83 10.11
C PRO A 118 17.93 -2.14 8.61
N LEU A 119 16.69 -2.34 8.16
CA LEU A 119 16.34 -2.35 6.73
C LEU A 119 15.70 -1.02 6.35
N GLN A 120 16.17 -0.40 5.28
CA GLN A 120 15.60 0.84 4.76
C GLN A 120 14.58 0.56 3.66
N LEU A 121 13.46 1.27 3.70
CA LEU A 121 12.44 1.25 2.66
C LEU A 121 12.90 2.08 1.45
N PHE A 122 12.87 1.46 0.29
CA PHE A 122 13.34 2.06 -0.95
C PHE A 122 12.40 1.72 -2.11
N LEU A 123 12.05 2.71 -2.92
CA LEU A 123 11.33 2.50 -4.17
C LEU A 123 12.32 2.26 -5.30
N ASP A 124 12.22 1.12 -5.97
CA ASP A 124 13.17 0.72 -7.02
C ASP A 124 12.47 0.52 -8.37
N THR A 125 13.24 0.51 -9.46
CA THR A 125 12.74 0.18 -10.80
C THR A 125 12.56 -1.32 -11.02
N LYS A 126 13.28 -2.14 -10.24
CA LYS A 126 13.26 -3.61 -10.31
C LYS A 126 13.25 -4.18 -8.90
N HIS A 127 12.75 -5.40 -8.75
CA HIS A 127 12.84 -6.09 -7.47
C HIS A 127 14.30 -6.25 -7.05
N SER A 128 14.66 -5.60 -5.95
CA SER A 128 15.99 -5.68 -5.37
C SER A 128 15.87 -5.78 -3.84
N GLY A 129 17.01 -5.96 -3.16
CA GLY A 129 17.05 -5.99 -1.70
C GLY A 129 16.83 -7.37 -1.09
N VAL A 130 16.33 -7.38 0.15
CA VAL A 130 16.18 -8.60 0.97
C VAL A 130 15.18 -9.57 0.34
N LYS A 131 15.65 -10.78 0.04
CA LYS A 131 14.84 -11.88 -0.53
C LYS A 131 14.08 -12.64 0.56
N GLY A 132 12.97 -13.29 0.18
CA GLY A 132 12.17 -14.11 1.11
C GLY A 132 11.25 -13.33 2.04
N GLY A 133 11.14 -12.02 1.84
CA GLY A 133 10.20 -11.15 2.53
C GLY A 133 8.77 -11.27 2.04
N SER A 134 7.82 -10.92 2.91
CA SER A 134 6.42 -10.72 2.53
C SER A 134 5.80 -9.51 3.24
N TRP A 135 5.11 -8.70 2.45
CA TRP A 135 4.28 -7.59 2.92
C TRP A 135 2.86 -8.09 3.15
N LYS A 136 2.26 -7.72 4.28
CA LYS A 136 0.89 -8.08 4.63
C LYS A 136 0.21 -6.95 5.37
N TRP A 137 -1.09 -6.80 5.14
CA TRP A 137 -1.95 -5.98 5.98
C TRP A 137 -2.40 -6.78 7.20
N ARG A 138 -2.40 -6.18 8.39
CA ARG A 138 -3.05 -6.68 9.60
C ARG A 138 -3.98 -5.59 10.13
N GLY A 139 -5.28 -5.77 9.91
CA GLY A 139 -6.22 -4.64 9.97
C GLY A 139 -5.79 -3.57 8.97
N THR A 140 -5.71 -2.32 9.43
CA THR A 140 -5.23 -1.20 8.60
C THR A 140 -3.71 -1.09 8.54
N ARG A 141 -2.96 -1.81 9.38
CA ARG A 141 -1.51 -1.62 9.55
C ARG A 141 -0.71 -2.49 8.59
N LEU A 142 0.34 -1.92 7.99
CA LEU A 142 1.27 -2.63 7.13
C LEU A 142 2.32 -3.36 7.97
N HIS A 143 2.53 -4.63 7.67
CA HIS A 143 3.55 -5.48 8.28
C HIS A 143 4.48 -6.03 7.22
N TYR A 144 5.76 -6.18 7.60
CA TYR A 144 6.73 -6.96 6.87
C TYR A 144 7.11 -8.21 7.67
N HIS A 145 7.19 -9.33 6.98
CA HIS A 145 7.56 -10.63 7.51
C HIS A 145 8.75 -11.18 6.74
N HIS A 146 9.70 -11.78 7.43
CA HIS A 146 10.83 -12.48 6.82
C HIS A 146 11.08 -13.78 7.58
N GLY A 147 10.64 -14.91 7.01
CA GLY A 147 10.55 -16.18 7.74
C GLY A 147 9.65 -16.06 8.96
N ALA A 148 10.16 -16.43 10.13
CA ALA A 148 9.46 -16.30 11.41
C ALA A 148 9.53 -14.87 12.02
N ALA A 149 10.40 -14.00 11.50
CA ALA A 149 10.62 -12.66 12.01
C ALA A 149 9.65 -11.64 11.40
N SER A 150 9.36 -10.55 12.11
CA SER A 150 8.48 -9.48 11.64
C SER A 150 8.81 -8.16 12.30
N ASN A 151 8.60 -7.07 11.57
CA ASN A 151 8.69 -5.72 12.15
C ASN A 151 7.51 -5.38 13.09
N SER A 152 6.54 -6.28 13.26
CA SER A 152 5.35 -6.05 14.10
C SER A 152 4.55 -4.81 13.70
N GLY A 153 4.70 -4.35 12.45
CA GLY A 153 4.06 -3.15 11.92
C GLY A 153 4.69 -1.83 12.42
N ILE A 154 5.87 -1.90 13.02
CA ILE A 154 6.63 -0.76 13.54
C ILE A 154 7.69 -0.33 12.53
N PHE A 155 7.76 0.97 12.28
CA PHE A 155 8.74 1.61 11.42
C PHE A 155 9.39 2.77 12.16
N TYR A 156 10.54 3.20 11.69
CA TYR A 156 11.35 4.25 12.30
C TYR A 156 11.64 5.31 11.24
N SER A 157 11.17 6.52 11.52
CA SER A 157 11.48 7.73 10.76
C SER A 157 12.74 8.35 11.31
N CYS A 158 13.84 8.26 10.58
CA CYS A 158 15.16 8.73 11.03
C CYS A 158 15.72 9.80 10.10
N PRO A 159 16.42 10.82 10.64
CA PRO A 159 17.19 11.73 9.81
C PRO A 159 18.34 10.98 9.13
N LEU A 160 18.59 11.30 7.87
CA LEU A 160 19.74 10.90 7.08
C LEU A 160 20.82 11.99 7.15
N GLU A 161 22.06 11.64 6.80
CA GLU A 161 23.20 12.59 6.81
C GLU A 161 22.99 13.80 5.90
N ASP A 162 22.19 13.64 4.84
CA ASP A 162 21.83 14.70 3.90
C ASP A 162 20.66 15.58 4.36
N GLY A 163 20.20 15.41 5.61
CA GLY A 163 19.09 16.16 6.20
C GLY A 163 17.70 15.66 5.80
N ARG A 164 17.59 14.67 4.90
CA ARG A 164 16.30 14.07 4.53
C ARG A 164 15.87 13.05 5.58
N ILE A 165 14.61 12.63 5.53
CA ILE A 165 14.08 11.58 6.39
C ILE A 165 14.07 10.25 5.62
N GLY A 166 14.61 9.20 6.23
CA GLY A 166 14.49 7.83 5.76
C GLY A 166 13.53 7.01 6.63
N LEU A 167 12.85 6.05 6.01
CA LEU A 167 12.04 5.06 6.72
C LEU A 167 12.79 3.74 6.86
N PHE A 168 12.86 3.25 8.09
CA PHE A 168 13.57 2.04 8.47
C PHE A 168 12.66 1.08 9.22
N LEU A 169 13.03 -0.21 9.22
CA LEU A 169 12.42 -1.23 10.06
C LEU A 169 13.47 -2.18 10.61
N PHE A 170 13.12 -2.86 11.70
CA PHE A 170 13.88 -3.96 12.27
C PHE A 170 13.00 -5.21 12.25
N LEU A 171 13.62 -6.39 12.11
CA LEU A 171 12.90 -7.67 12.09
C LEU A 171 12.71 -8.28 13.48
N GLN A 172 13.36 -7.70 14.48
CA GLN A 172 13.27 -8.08 15.88
C GLN A 172 13.04 -6.83 16.72
N GLY A 173 12.45 -7.00 17.90
CA GLY A 173 12.25 -5.89 18.82
C GLY A 173 13.58 -5.25 19.21
N THR A 174 13.72 -3.96 18.95
CA THR A 174 14.89 -3.16 19.35
C THR A 174 14.43 -1.93 20.11
N ARG A 175 15.33 -1.39 20.94
CA ARG A 175 15.19 -0.03 21.45
C ARG A 175 15.11 0.94 20.26
N SER A 176 14.29 1.98 20.39
CA SER A 176 14.23 3.04 19.39
C SER A 176 15.62 3.66 19.22
N PRO A 177 16.16 3.75 17.99
CA PRO A 177 17.42 4.43 17.76
C PRO A 177 17.32 5.92 18.12
N ASP A 178 18.44 6.52 18.49
CA ASP A 178 18.51 7.90 18.94
C ASP A 178 18.17 8.85 17.78
N GLY A 179 17.33 9.85 18.06
CA GLY A 179 16.85 10.81 17.06
C GLY A 179 15.79 10.26 16.07
N CYS A 180 15.51 8.96 16.09
CA CYS A 180 14.45 8.37 15.27
C CYS A 180 13.09 8.42 15.97
N ARG A 181 12.02 8.57 15.18
CA ARG A 181 10.63 8.55 15.65
C ARG A 181 9.94 7.26 15.24
N ILE A 182 9.23 6.63 16.18
CA ILE A 182 8.42 5.46 15.89
C ILE A 182 7.17 5.88 15.12
N VAL A 183 6.91 5.22 14.00
CA VAL A 183 5.74 5.43 13.16
C VAL A 183 5.13 4.09 12.72
N THR A 184 3.88 4.16 12.28
CA THR A 184 3.11 3.03 11.74
C THR A 184 2.52 3.43 10.40
N LEU A 185 2.44 2.48 9.48
CA LEU A 185 1.96 2.70 8.12
C LEU A 185 0.57 2.08 7.96
N HIS A 186 -0.40 2.88 7.52
CA HIS A 186 -1.81 2.52 7.54
C HIS A 186 -2.49 2.71 6.19
N SER A 187 -3.39 1.80 5.82
CA SER A 187 -4.32 1.97 4.71
C SER A 187 -5.75 1.76 5.20
N PHE A 188 -6.61 2.76 4.96
CA PHE A 188 -7.99 2.77 5.44
C PHE A 188 -9.01 2.42 4.36
N SER A 189 -8.63 2.48 3.09
CA SER A 189 -9.52 2.18 1.95
C SER A 189 -10.02 0.73 1.94
N ARG A 190 -9.38 -0.17 2.69
CA ARG A 190 -9.78 -1.58 2.81
C ARG A 190 -10.86 -1.85 3.85
N VAL A 191 -11.04 -0.96 4.84
CA VAL A 191 -12.04 -1.14 5.90
C VAL A 191 -13.47 -0.96 5.35
N ASN A 192 -13.62 -0.23 4.25
CA ASN A 192 -14.92 0.09 3.65
C ASN A 192 -15.47 -1.00 2.70
N ASN A 193 -14.75 -2.10 2.50
CA ASN A 193 -15.18 -3.20 1.61
C ASN A 193 -15.67 -4.45 2.38
N GLU A 194 -15.71 -4.41 3.71
CA GLU A 194 -16.19 -5.50 4.56
C GLU A 194 -17.54 -5.21 5.25
N SER A 195 -18.27 -4.17 4.80
CA SER A 195 -19.63 -3.85 5.27
C SER A 195 -20.72 -4.37 4.35
#